data_AF-A0AA46HAA8-F1
#
_entry.id   AF-A0AA46HAA8-F1
#
_cell.length_a   1.000
_cell.length_b   1.000
_cell.length_c   1.000
_cell.angle_alpha   90.00
_cell.angle_beta   90.00
_cell.angle_gamma   90.00
#
_symmetry.space_group_name_H-M   'P 1'
#
loop_
_entity.id
_entity.type
_entity.pdbx_description
1 polymer ?
#
loop_
_entity_poly.entity_id
_entity_poly.type
_entity_poly.pdbx_seq_one_letter_code
_entity_poly.pdbx_strand_id
1 'polypeptide(L)'
;MAAGIAAEVARTRINRYEHGVNECDLRTAKRLADALGMPLAAFFAETDEVAEAIQALAKLSVEEQRKVVVELQLKAQRSDLPSS
;
A
#
# COMPACT_ATOMS: atom_id res chain seq x y z
N MET A 1 6.21 27.52 2.17
CA MET A 1 6.44 26.56 3.27
C MET A 1 5.15 25.78 3.60
N ALA A 2 4.59 25.03 2.65
CA ALA A 2 3.34 24.26 2.85
C ALA A 2 3.48 22.75 2.54
N ALA A 3 4.63 22.31 2.01
CA ALA A 3 4.85 20.93 1.58
C ALA A 3 5.31 19.97 2.70
N GLY A 4 5.70 20.49 3.87
CA GLY A 4 6.16 19.66 5.00
C GLY A 4 5.02 19.11 5.87
N ILE A 5 3.95 19.89 6.04
CA ILE A 5 2.84 19.53 6.94
C ILE A 5 1.97 18.41 6.33
N ALA A 6 1.85 18.35 5.01
CA ALA A 6 1.05 17.33 4.33
C ALA A 6 1.62 15.90 4.49
N ALA A 7 2.95 15.76 4.55
CA ALA A 7 3.62 14.46 4.72
C ALA A 7 3.54 13.95 6.17
N GLU A 8 3.59 14.86 7.16
CA GLU A 8 3.45 14.52 8.58
C GLU A 8 2.00 14.17 8.96
N VAL A 9 1.03 14.88 8.38
CA VAL A 9 -0.40 14.55 8.53
C VAL A 9 -0.73 13.21 7.87
N ALA A 10 -0.09 12.88 6.75
CA ALA A 10 -0.25 11.57 6.11
C ALA A 10 0.25 10.41 7.00
N ARG A 11 1.30 10.64 7.79
CA ARG A 11 1.88 9.62 8.69
C ARG A 11 1.11 9.42 10.00
N THR A 12 0.14 10.28 10.34
CA THR A 12 -0.44 10.27 11.69
C THR A 12 -1.76 9.49 11.83
N ARG A 13 -2.51 9.07 10.79
CA ARG A 13 -3.81 8.38 11.02
C ARG A 13 -4.24 7.32 9.99
N ILE A 14 -3.43 6.27 9.82
CA ILE A 14 -3.96 4.97 9.36
C ILE A 14 -4.20 4.11 10.62
N ASN A 15 -5.19 4.50 11.41
CA ASN A 15 -5.80 3.64 12.41
C ASN A 15 -7.31 3.85 12.36
N ARG A 16 -7.92 3.33 11.28
CA ARG A 16 -9.29 3.66 10.85
C ARG A 16 -10.11 2.44 10.40
N TYR A 17 -9.68 1.23 10.76
CA TYR A 17 -10.48 0.02 10.53
C TYR A 17 -11.59 -0.16 11.58
N GLU A 18 -11.47 0.42 12.78
CA GLU A 18 -12.45 0.24 13.85
C GLU A 18 -13.67 1.18 13.79
N HIS A 19 -13.58 2.30 13.07
CA HIS A 19 -14.64 3.30 13.02
C HIS A 19 -14.94 3.73 11.59
N GLY A 20 -15.77 2.92 10.93
CA GLY A 20 -16.68 3.30 9.84
C GLY A 20 -16.10 4.29 8.84
N VAL A 21 -15.52 3.78 7.76
CA VAL A 21 -15.10 4.60 6.62
C VAL A 21 -16.33 5.37 6.07
N ASN A 22 -16.32 6.69 6.18
CA ASN A 22 -17.27 7.54 5.46
C ASN A 22 -16.88 7.55 3.96
N GLU A 23 -17.84 7.39 3.05
CA GLU A 23 -17.59 7.41 1.59
C GLU A 23 -16.83 8.67 1.10
N CYS A 24 -16.99 9.80 1.81
CA CYS A 24 -16.26 11.04 1.55
C CYS A 24 -14.74 10.88 1.68
N ASP A 25 -14.27 10.02 2.58
CA ASP A 25 -12.84 9.79 2.79
C ASP A 25 -12.23 8.94 1.65
N LEU A 26 -12.94 7.91 1.19
CA LEU A 26 -12.47 7.10 0.05
C LEU A 26 -12.40 7.90 -1.24
N ARG A 27 -13.38 8.77 -1.50
CA ARG A 27 -13.34 9.68 -2.66
C ARG A 27 -12.15 10.63 -2.59
N THR A 28 -11.84 11.13 -1.39
CA THR A 28 -10.71 12.03 -1.17
C THR A 28 -9.38 11.31 -1.33
N ALA A 29 -9.23 10.13 -0.72
CA ALA A 29 -8.05 9.28 -0.86
C ALA A 29 -7.83 8.87 -2.32
N LYS A 30 -8.89 8.53 -3.05
CA LYS A 30 -8.80 8.24 -4.49
C LYS A 30 -8.28 9.43 -5.30
N ARG A 31 -8.82 10.64 -5.08
CA ARG A 31 -8.35 11.86 -5.75
C ARG A 31 -6.88 12.13 -5.47
N LEU A 32 -6.43 11.90 -4.24
CA LEU A 32 -5.03 12.07 -3.85
C LEU A 32 -4.12 11.02 -4.53
N ALA A 33 -4.58 9.77 -4.58
CA ALA A 33 -3.88 8.68 -5.26
C ALA A 33 -3.72 8.97 -6.76
N ASP A 34 -4.78 9.42 -7.42
CA ASP A 34 -4.75 9.84 -8.83
C ASP A 34 -3.78 11.02 -9.04
N ALA A 35 -3.80 12.03 -8.17
CA ALA A 35 -2.93 13.20 -8.26
C ALA A 35 -1.44 12.86 -8.04
N LEU A 36 -1.14 11.83 -7.25
CA LEU A 36 0.22 11.37 -6.98
C LEU A 36 0.68 10.24 -7.92
N GLY A 37 -0.22 9.74 -8.80
CA GLY A 37 0.09 8.62 -9.69
C GLY A 37 0.36 7.32 -8.94
N MET A 38 -0.26 7.13 -7.77
CA MET A 38 -0.04 5.98 -6.90
C MET A 38 -1.30 5.12 -6.78
N PRO A 39 -1.18 3.80 -6.57
CA PRO A 39 -2.34 2.96 -6.27
C PRO A 39 -2.99 3.39 -4.95
N LEU A 40 -4.33 3.51 -4.95
CA LEU A 40 -5.09 3.81 -3.74
C LEU A 40 -4.77 2.85 -2.58
N ALA A 41 -4.56 1.57 -2.89
CA ALA A 41 -4.22 0.55 -1.90
C ALA A 41 -2.94 0.86 -1.10
N ALA A 42 -1.97 1.58 -1.68
CA ALA A 42 -0.74 1.94 -0.99
C ALA A 42 -0.98 2.92 0.18
N PHE A 43 -2.05 3.71 0.15
CA PHE A 43 -2.42 4.64 1.24
C PHE A 43 -3.00 3.93 2.47
N PHE A 44 -3.31 2.64 2.35
CA PHE A 44 -3.94 1.84 3.40
C PHE A 44 -3.09 0.62 3.80
N ALA A 45 -1.87 0.54 3.27
CA ALA A 45 -0.93 -0.51 3.64
C ALA A 45 -0.51 -0.36 5.11
N GLU A 46 -0.34 -1.49 5.80
CA GLU A 46 -0.01 -1.52 7.22
C GLU A 46 1.43 -1.09 7.51
N THR A 47 2.35 -1.34 6.57
CA THR A 47 3.75 -0.94 6.67
C THR A 47 4.24 -0.26 5.39
N ASP A 48 5.31 0.53 5.53
CA ASP A 48 5.95 1.22 4.40
C ASP A 48 6.42 0.20 3.34
N GLU A 49 6.92 -0.99 3.74
CA GLU A 49 7.35 -2.05 2.83
C GLU A 49 6.20 -2.63 2.00
N VAL A 50 5.01 -2.79 2.61
CA VAL A 50 3.81 -3.25 1.90
C VAL A 50 3.33 -2.17 0.92
N ALA A 51 3.39 -0.89 1.32
CA ALA A 51 3.06 0.23 0.43
C ALA A 51 4.00 0.28 -0.78
N GLU A 52 5.30 0.11 -0.56
CA GLU A 52 6.32 0.05 -1.62
C GLU A 52 6.11 -1.14 -2.56
N ALA A 53 5.78 -2.32 -2.03
CA ALA A 53 5.48 -3.50 -2.85
C ALA A 53 4.26 -3.26 -3.77
N ILE A 54 3.20 -2.65 -3.25
CA ILE A 54 2.01 -2.28 -4.04
C ILE A 54 2.39 -1.30 -5.15
N GLN A 55 3.18 -0.27 -4.84
CA GLN A 55 3.63 0.72 -5.82
C GLN A 55 4.54 0.12 -6.90
N ALA A 56 5.43 -0.80 -6.52
CA ALA A 56 6.31 -1.49 -7.46
C ALA A 56 5.51 -2.39 -8.41
N LEU A 57 4.59 -3.20 -7.88
CA LEU A 57 3.73 -4.08 -8.67
C LEU A 57 2.88 -3.30 -9.68
N ALA A 58 2.35 -2.14 -9.29
CA ALA A 58 1.52 -1.32 -10.16
C ALA A 58 2.24 -0.79 -11.41
N LYS A 59 3.58 -0.77 -11.42
CA LYS A 59 4.40 -0.35 -12.57
C LYS A 59 4.70 -1.48 -13.55
N LEU A 60 4.43 -2.73 -13.17
CA LEU A 60 4.75 -3.91 -13.95
C LEU A 60 3.57 -4.32 -14.84
N SER A 61 3.86 -5.04 -15.93
CA SER A 61 2.82 -5.73 -16.70
C SER A 61 2.15 -6.82 -15.87
N VAL A 62 0.94 -7.23 -16.26
CA VAL A 62 0.20 -8.30 -15.57
C VAL A 62 1.00 -9.61 -15.53
N GLU A 63 1.79 -9.90 -16.56
CA GLU A 63 2.64 -11.10 -16.61
C GLU A 63 3.79 -11.03 -15.60
N GLU A 64 4.42 -9.87 -15.46
CA GLU A 64 5.49 -9.65 -14.48
C GLU A 64 4.95 -9.64 -13.06
N GLN A 65 3.80 -9.01 -12.81
CA GLN A 65 3.12 -9.04 -11.51
C GLN A 65 2.88 -10.49 -11.06
N ARG A 66 2.38 -11.35 -11.95
CA ARG A 66 2.16 -12.77 -11.64
C ARG A 66 3.44 -13.48 -11.22
N LYS A 67 4.57 -13.22 -11.91
CA LYS A 67 5.86 -13.82 -11.57
C LYS A 67 6.33 -13.37 -10.18
N VAL A 68 6.29 -12.08 -9.90
CA VAL A 68 6.70 -11.53 -8.59
C VAL A 68 5.83 -12.07 -7.47
N VAL A 69 4.51 -12.15 -7.66
CA VAL A 69 3.59 -12.72 -6.65
C VAL A 69 3.93 -14.17 -6.34
N VAL A 70 4.25 -14.99 -7.35
CA VAL A 70 4.69 -16.38 -7.14
C VAL A 70 5.99 -16.44 -6.31
N GLU A 71 6.97 -15.58 -6.61
CA GLU A 71 8.22 -15.53 -5.83
C GLU A 71 7.98 -15.14 -4.37
N LEU A 72 7.10 -14.16 -4.11
CA LEU A 72 6.71 -13.76 -2.77
C LEU A 72 6.00 -14.90 -2.02
N GLN A 73 5.08 -15.61 -2.68
CA GLN A 73 4.39 -16.77 -2.11
C GLN A 73 5.35 -17.90 -1.74
N LEU A 74 6.35 -18.18 -2.58
CA LEU A 74 7.37 -19.19 -2.28
C LEU A 74 8.24 -18.80 -1.08
N LYS A 75 8.59 -17.52 -0.97
CA LYS A 75 9.35 -17.00 0.19
C LYS A 75 8.54 -17.08 1.48
N ALA A 76 7.26 -16.69 1.44
CA ALA A 76 6.36 -16.78 2.59
C ALA A 76 6.23 -18.22 3.09
N GLN A 77 5.97 -19.17 2.17
CA GLN A 77 5.89 -20.59 2.51
C GLN A 77 7.18 -21.14 3.15
N ARG A 78 8.37 -20.69 2.70
CA ARG A 78 9.65 -21.08 3.32
C ARG A 78 9.86 -20.50 4.71
N SER A 79 9.31 -19.32 4.98
CA SER A 79 9.35 -18.71 6.31
C SER A 79 8.46 -19.44 7.31
N ASP A 80 7.44 -20.17 6.83
CA ASP A 80 6.52 -20.95 7.65
C ASP A 80 7.04 -22.36 7.98
N LEU A 81 8.16 -22.80 7.38
CA LEU A 81 8.81 -24.05 7.79
C LEU A 81 9.61 -23.82 9.08
N PRO A 82 9.39 -24.61 10.15
CA PRO A 82 10.21 -24.50 11.34
C PRO A 82 11.66 -24.84 11.00
N SER A 83 12.57 -23.91 11.34
CA SER A 83 14.01 -24.19 11.34
C SER A 83 14.27 -25.45 12.17
N SER A 84 14.73 -26.51 11.51
CA SER A 84 15.20 -27.74 12.16
C SER A 84 16.51 -27.53 12.87
#